data_AF-A0A6G3Y186-F1
#
_entry.id   AF-A0A6G3Y186-F1
#
_cell.length_a   1.000
_cell.length_b   1.000
_cell.length_c   1.000
_cell.angle_alpha   90.00
_cell.angle_beta   90.00
_cell.angle_gamma   90.00
#
_symmetry.space_group_name_H-M   'P 1'
#
loop_
_entity.id
_entity.type
_entity.pdbx_description
1 polymer ?
#
loop_
_entity_poly.entity_id
_entity_poly.type
_entity_poly.pdbx_seq_one_letter_code
_entity_poly.pdbx_strand_id
1 'polypeptide(L)'
;NNAGIAAPSGRPAHEITEAEWQLMIDVDLGGAWRAIRAVGGRMVAQGSGSIVNIASTAGLVGYRHFAGYVAAKHGLVGLTKAVA
;
A
#
# COMPACT_ATOMS: atom_id res chain seq x y z
N ASN A 1 0.30 9.79 -2.95
CA ASN A 1 1.27 8.82 -2.40
C ASN A 1 1.77 7.90 -3.51
N ASN A 2 3.04 8.05 -3.90
CA ASN A 2 3.69 7.27 -4.97
C ASN A 2 4.88 6.43 -4.50
N ALA A 3 5.36 6.61 -3.26
CA ALA A 3 6.42 5.76 -2.72
C ALA A 3 5.94 4.30 -2.73
N GLY A 4 6.76 3.42 -3.31
CA GLY A 4 6.46 2.00 -3.40
C GLY A 4 7.66 1.21 -3.89
N ILE A 5 7.76 -0.05 -3.48
CA ILE A 5 8.78 -1.01 -3.87
C ILE A 5 8.12 -2.25 -4.44
N ALA A 6 8.78 -2.90 -5.39
CA ALA A 6 8.40 -4.22 -5.88
C ALA A 6 9.42 -5.30 -5.52
N ALA A 7 10.51 -4.92 -4.85
CA ALA A 7 11.55 -5.82 -4.38
C ALA A 7 11.77 -5.62 -2.87
N PRO A 8 12.07 -6.68 -2.12
CA PRO A 8 12.32 -8.05 -2.57
C PRO A 8 11.03 -8.81 -2.95
N SER A 9 11.05 -9.47 -4.11
CA SER A 9 9.97 -10.31 -4.67
C SER A 9 10.57 -11.43 -5.54
N GLY A 10 9.73 -12.30 -6.10
CA GLY A 10 10.15 -13.34 -7.04
C GLY A 10 10.36 -14.72 -6.39
N ARG A 11 9.97 -14.89 -5.12
CA ARG A 11 10.05 -16.17 -4.40
C ARG A 11 8.68 -16.70 -3.96
N PRO A 12 8.53 -18.02 -3.71
CA PRO A 12 7.38 -18.58 -3.03
C PRO A 12 7.09 -17.89 -1.70
N ALA A 13 5.81 -17.77 -1.33
CA ALA A 13 5.42 -16.98 -0.15
C ALA A 13 6.04 -17.49 1.16
N HIS A 14 6.22 -18.80 1.31
CA HIS A 14 6.79 -19.42 2.52
C HIS A 14 8.31 -19.25 2.64
N GLU A 15 8.99 -18.69 1.63
CA GLU A 15 10.42 -18.37 1.67
C GLU A 15 10.68 -16.89 1.97
N ILE A 16 9.63 -16.05 1.99
CA ILE A 16 9.75 -14.63 2.32
C ILE A 16 10.03 -14.51 3.82
N THR A 17 11.08 -13.78 4.19
CA THR A 17 11.37 -13.53 5.61
C THR A 17 10.42 -12.49 6.18
N GLU A 18 10.21 -12.51 7.49
CA GLU A 18 9.37 -11.53 8.18
C GLU A 18 9.82 -10.09 7.92
N ALA A 19 11.14 -9.85 7.87
CA ALA A 19 11.70 -8.53 7.61
C ALA A 19 11.36 -8.02 6.20
N GLU A 20 11.43 -8.90 5.20
CA GLU A 20 11.10 -8.56 3.81
C GLU A 20 9.59 -8.31 3.64
N TRP A 21 8.77 -9.14 4.29
CA TRP A 21 7.33 -8.94 4.34
C TRP A 21 7.00 -7.58 4.98
N GLN A 22 7.53 -7.32 6.17
CA GLN A 22 7.28 -6.10 6.90
C GLN A 22 7.75 -4.86 6.13
N LEU A 23 8.90 -4.92 5.48
CA LEU A 23 9.40 -3.84 4.62
C LEU A 23 8.42 -3.50 3.48
N MET A 24 7.95 -4.52 2.76
CA MET A 24 7.01 -4.37 1.65
C MET A 24 5.69 -3.74 2.12
N ILE A 25 5.08 -4.29 3.18
CA ILE A 25 3.82 -3.76 3.72
C ILE A 25 4.01 -2.34 4.27
N ASP A 26 5.12 -2.09 4.96
CA ASP A 26 5.36 -0.82 5.61
C ASP A 26 5.52 0.33 4.61
N VAL A 27 6.25 0.10 3.52
CA VAL A 27 6.45 1.09 2.46
C VAL A 27 5.19 1.29 1.63
N ASP A 28 4.62 0.22 1.08
CA ASP A 28 3.57 0.32 0.06
C ASP A 28 2.17 0.58 0.61
N LEU A 29 1.89 0.12 1.84
CA LEU A 29 0.60 0.30 2.50
C LEU A 29 0.72 1.24 3.71
N GLY A 30 1.66 0.96 4.61
CA GLY A 30 1.87 1.76 5.82
C GLY A 30 2.20 3.22 5.48
N GLY A 31 3.03 3.48 4.46
CA GLY A 31 3.37 4.81 3.99
C GLY A 31 2.15 5.64 3.57
N ALA A 32 1.22 5.03 2.82
CA ALA A 32 -0.01 5.70 2.40
C ALA A 32 -0.93 6.03 3.60
N TRP A 33 -1.08 5.09 4.54
CA TRP A 33 -1.83 5.33 5.77
C TRP A 33 -1.23 6.48 6.60
N ARG A 34 0.10 6.53 6.75
CA ARG A 34 0.78 7.62 7.46
C ARG A 34 0.54 8.98 6.79
N ALA A 35 0.57 9.03 5.46
CA ALA A 35 0.28 10.25 4.72
C ALA A 35 -1.17 10.70 4.95
N ILE A 36 -2.14 9.78 4.88
CA ILE A 36 -3.56 10.06 5.21
C ILE A 36 -3.67 10.61 6.64
N ARG A 37 -3.05 9.95 7.62
CA ARG A 37 -3.07 10.40 9.02
C ARG A 37 -2.48 11.81 9.18
N ALA A 38 -1.42 12.14 8.44
CA ALA A 38 -0.72 13.42 8.56
C ALA A 38 -1.51 14.61 7.98
N VAL A 39 -2.34 14.40 6.95
CA VAL A 39 -3.04 15.49 6.24
C VAL A 39 -4.56 15.45 6.40
N GLY A 40 -5.14 14.29 6.70
CA GLY A 40 -6.58 14.05 6.68
C GLY A 40 -7.37 14.96 7.62
N GLY A 41 -6.91 15.16 8.86
CA GLY A 41 -7.57 16.05 9.81
C GLY A 41 -7.68 17.50 9.31
N ARG A 42 -6.64 18.00 8.61
CA ARG A 42 -6.67 19.35 8.01
C ARG A 42 -7.62 19.43 6.83
N MET A 43 -7.59 18.45 5.92
CA MET A 43 -8.49 18.41 4.76
C MET A 43 -9.96 18.36 5.18
N VAL A 44 -10.29 17.57 6.22
CA VAL A 44 -11.65 17.51 6.80
C VAL A 44 -12.05 18.87 7.36
N ALA A 45 -11.20 19.51 8.18
CA ALA A 45 -11.50 20.84 8.73
C ALA A 45 -11.66 21.92 7.64
N GLN A 46 -10.92 21.79 6.54
CA GLN A 46 -11.01 22.68 5.38
C GLN A 46 -12.21 22.38 4.47
N GLY A 47 -12.91 21.26 4.67
CA GLY A 47 -13.99 20.80 3.78
C GLY A 47 -13.53 20.52 2.33
N SER A 48 -12.23 20.42 2.10
CA SER A 48 -11.65 20.27 0.76
C SER A 48 -10.28 19.60 0.82
N GLY A 49 -9.98 18.82 -0.22
CA GLY A 49 -8.73 18.09 -0.34
C GLY A 49 -8.90 16.84 -1.19
N SER A 50 -7.79 16.30 -1.67
CA SER A 50 -7.79 15.04 -2.39
C SER A 50 -6.50 14.29 -2.10
N ILE A 51 -6.61 12.99 -1.84
CA ILE A 51 -5.48 12.10 -1.64
C ILE A 51 -5.49 11.07 -2.77
N VAL A 52 -4.46 11.10 -3.61
CA VAL A 52 -4.30 10.16 -4.72
C VAL A 52 -3.24 9.13 -4.35
N ASN A 53 -3.63 7.85 -4.27
CA ASN A 53 -2.74 6.72 -4.02
C ASN A 53 -2.42 6.00 -5.33
N ILE A 54 -1.14 5.79 -5.63
CA ILE A 54 -0.72 5.04 -6.82
C ILE A 54 -0.66 3.55 -6.46
N ALA A 55 -1.69 2.82 -6.88
CA ALA A 55 -1.79 1.38 -6.73
C ALA A 55 -1.11 0.66 -7.92
N SER A 56 -1.60 -0.53 -8.26
CA SER A 56 -1.12 -1.34 -9.37
C SER A 56 -2.27 -2.24 -9.84
N THR A 57 -2.14 -2.80 -11.03
CA THR A 57 -2.96 -3.96 -11.46
C THR A 57 -2.83 -5.12 -10.45
N ALA A 58 -1.69 -5.25 -9.77
CA ALA A 58 -1.50 -6.18 -8.65
C ALA A 58 -2.39 -5.90 -7.42
N GLY A 59 -3.08 -4.75 -7.38
CA GLY A 59 -4.11 -4.45 -6.38
C GLY A 59 -5.51 -4.94 -6.76
N LEU A 60 -5.65 -5.56 -7.94
CA LEU A 60 -6.88 -6.13 -8.47
C LEU A 60 -6.75 -7.63 -8.78
N VAL A 61 -5.54 -8.09 -9.10
CA VAL A 61 -5.25 -9.49 -9.43
C VAL A 61 -3.95 -9.96 -8.77
N GLY A 62 -3.80 -11.28 -8.61
CA GLY A 62 -2.61 -11.89 -8.03
C GLY A 62 -1.47 -12.08 -9.04
N TYR A 63 -0.24 -11.77 -8.64
CA TYR A 63 0.99 -12.04 -9.38
C TYR A 63 1.79 -13.13 -8.69
N ARG A 64 2.12 -14.21 -9.42
CA ARG A 64 2.88 -15.34 -8.89
C ARG A 64 4.23 -14.85 -8.34
N HIS A 65 4.57 -15.26 -7.11
CA HIS A 65 5.81 -14.93 -6.42
C HIS A 65 5.99 -13.46 -5.97
N PHE A 66 4.91 -12.68 -5.98
CA PHE A 66 4.89 -11.28 -5.52
C PHE A 66 3.96 -11.10 -4.31
N ALA A 67 3.95 -12.05 -3.37
CA ALA A 67 2.93 -12.11 -2.31
C ALA A 67 2.83 -10.81 -1.49
N GLY A 68 3.97 -10.28 -1.00
CA GLY A 68 3.98 -9.03 -0.25
C GLY A 68 3.48 -7.83 -1.07
N TYR A 69 3.94 -7.70 -2.31
CA TYR A 69 3.55 -6.61 -3.20
C TYR A 69 2.06 -6.66 -3.54
N VAL A 70 1.54 -7.83 -3.90
CA VAL A 70 0.12 -8.05 -4.20
C VAL A 70 -0.74 -7.73 -2.98
N ALA A 71 -0.34 -8.21 -1.79
CA ALA A 71 -1.05 -7.94 -0.54
C ALA A 71 -1.08 -6.44 -0.23
N ALA A 72 0.06 -5.75 -0.32
CA ALA A 72 0.15 -4.32 -0.09
C ALA A 72 -0.72 -3.53 -1.07
N LYS A 73 -0.70 -3.86 -2.37
CA LYS A 73 -1.49 -3.13 -3.39
C LYS A 73 -2.99 -3.40 -3.29
N HIS A 74 -3.43 -4.61 -2.92
CA HIS A 74 -4.84 -4.86 -2.59
C HIS A 74 -5.25 -4.08 -1.34
N GLY A 75 -4.40 -4.10 -0.31
CA GLY A 75 -4.59 -3.33 0.91
C GLY A 75 -4.70 -1.83 0.64
N LEU A 76 -3.91 -1.29 -0.30
CA LEU A 76 -3.94 0.13 -0.65
C LEU A 76 -5.25 0.52 -1.36
N VAL A 77 -5.78 -0.36 -2.23
CA VAL A 77 -7.11 -0.18 -2.84
C VAL A 77 -8.20 -0.21 -1.76
N GLY A 78 -8.16 -1.19 -0.85
CA GLY A 78 -9.10 -1.31 0.26
C GLY A 78 -9.05 -0.09 1.19
N LEU A 79 -7.86 0.33 1.60
CA LEU A 79 -7.62 1.51 2.41
C LEU A 79 -8.21 2.76 1.76
N THR A 80 -7.94 2.97 0.46
CA THR A 80 -8.44 4.14 -0.27
C THR A 80 -9.97 4.16 -0.29
N LYS A 81 -10.63 3.01 -0.51
CA LYS A 81 -12.09 2.92 -0.47
C LYS A 81 -12.67 3.14 0.94
N ALA A 82 -11.97 2.69 1.96
CA ALA A 82 -12.43 2.79 3.35
C ALA A 82 -12.38 4.22 3.91
N VAL A 83 -11.55 5.10 3.33
CA VAL A 83 -11.40 6.50 3.77
C VAL A 83 -12.03 7.52 2.82
N ALA A 84 -12.70 7.05 1.77
CA ALA A 84 -13.36 7.88 0.77
C ALA A 84 -14.72 8.41 1.26
#